data_AF-A5ZSA5-F1
#
_entry.id   AF-A5ZSA5-F1
#
_cell.length_a   1.000
_cell.length_b   1.000
_cell.length_c   1.000
_cell.angle_alpha   90.00
_cell.angle_beta   90.00
_cell.angle_gamma   90.00
#
_symmetry.space_group_name_H-M   'P 1'
#
loop_
_entity.id
_entity.type
_entity.pdbx_description
1 polymer ?
#
loop_
_entity_poly.entity_id
_entity_poly.type
_entity_poly.pdbx_seq_one_letter_code
_entity_poly.pdbx_strand_id
1 'polypeptide(L)'
;MAEQNVFNLMQNDEIGLLWKKIYQLHQKTKIYLLTAEEISENGDALIQPLKEHRDAYDHIVRIFASTTKKVPEGYDYYSYIKGNLEKAYGHEYRAFFDTADWLAYNLRHNLRERIYAILRFYKILLKNSWLLCKSITFCACFGECCLCIFL
;
A
#
# COMPACT_ATOMS: atom_id res chain seq x y z
N MET A 1 -36.92 25.15 15.64
CA MET A 1 -36.45 23.76 15.82
C MET A 1 -35.05 23.86 16.39
N ALA A 2 -34.77 23.26 17.54
CA ALA A 2 -33.41 23.25 18.07
C ALA A 2 -32.52 22.48 17.09
N GLU A 3 -31.50 23.13 16.51
CA GLU A 3 -30.51 22.48 15.66
C GLU A 3 -29.87 21.34 16.47
N GLN A 4 -30.20 20.10 16.13
CA GLN A 4 -29.51 18.94 16.69
C GLN A 4 -28.07 18.97 16.18
N ASN A 5 -27.17 19.47 17.01
CA ASN A 5 -25.81 19.77 16.63
C ASN A 5 -24.95 18.49 16.63
N VAL A 6 -24.43 18.10 15.46
CA VAL A 6 -23.49 16.97 15.28
C VAL A 6 -22.29 17.08 16.23
N PHE A 7 -21.83 18.30 16.53
CA PHE A 7 -20.70 18.53 17.43
C PHE A 7 -20.99 18.07 18.88
N ASN A 8 -22.25 18.09 19.32
CA ASN A 8 -22.61 17.56 20.64
C ASN A 8 -22.52 16.03 20.67
N LEU A 9 -22.88 15.37 19.57
CA LEU A 9 -22.76 13.91 19.44
C LEU A 9 -21.30 13.45 19.33
N MET A 10 -20.40 14.30 18.82
CA MET A 10 -18.97 13.99 18.80
C MET A 10 -18.37 13.82 20.20
N GLN A 11 -19.01 14.37 21.25
CA GLN A 11 -18.59 14.17 22.64
C GLN A 11 -19.05 12.84 23.23
N ASN A 12 -19.91 12.08 22.53
CA ASN A 12 -20.28 10.74 22.95
C ASN A 12 -19.09 9.78 22.74
N ASP A 13 -18.78 8.95 23.73
CA ASP A 13 -17.61 8.06 23.72
C ASP A 13 -17.57 7.11 22.52
N GLU A 14 -18.71 6.53 22.14
CA GLU A 14 -18.80 5.57 21.03
C GLU A 14 -18.59 6.26 19.67
N ILE A 15 -19.28 7.39 19.47
CA ILE A 15 -19.16 8.20 18.25
C ILE A 15 -17.75 8.78 18.13
N GLY A 16 -17.20 9.33 19.22
CA GLY A 16 -15.85 9.86 19.29
C GLY A 16 -14.80 8.80 18.97
N LEU A 17 -14.98 7.57 19.43
CA LEU A 17 -14.11 6.45 19.10
C LEU A 17 -14.15 6.10 17.60
N LEU A 18 -15.32 6.12 16.97
CA LEU A 18 -15.45 5.88 15.52
C LEU A 18 -14.74 6.96 14.70
N TRP A 19 -14.94 8.24 15.04
CA TRP A 19 -14.20 9.34 14.41
C TRP A 19 -12.70 9.16 14.56
N LYS A 20 -12.24 8.76 15.74
CA LYS A 20 -10.83 8.50 16.01
C LYS A 20 -10.27 7.41 15.11
N LYS A 21 -10.98 6.29 14.98
CA LYS A 21 -10.59 5.19 14.10
C LYS A 21 -10.52 5.63 12.64
N ILE A 22 -11.50 6.39 12.16
CA ILE A 22 -11.57 6.91 10.79
C ILE A 22 -10.33 7.76 10.47
N TYR A 23 -10.06 8.82 11.25
CA TYR A 23 -8.95 9.72 10.88
C TYR A 23 -7.58 9.04 11.05
N GLN A 24 -7.43 8.14 12.03
CA GLN A 24 -6.17 7.42 12.24
C GLN A 24 -5.89 6.48 11.07
N LEU A 25 -6.91 5.79 10.58
CA LEU A 25 -6.80 4.88 9.45
C LEU A 25 -6.55 5.64 8.16
N HIS A 26 -7.24 6.75 7.94
CA HIS A 26 -7.03 7.63 6.81
C HIS A 26 -5.58 8.13 6.73
N GLN A 27 -5.02 8.62 7.84
CA GLN A 27 -3.63 9.10 7.88
C GLN A 27 -2.64 7.99 7.53
N LYS A 28 -2.82 6.78 8.08
CA LYS A 28 -1.96 5.63 7.76
C LYS A 28 -2.08 5.22 6.29
N THR A 29 -3.30 5.14 5.78
CA THR A 29 -3.57 4.79 4.38
C THR A 29 -2.91 5.78 3.44
N LYS A 30 -3.02 7.08 3.71
CA LYS A 30 -2.37 8.13 2.91
C LYS A 30 -0.84 7.98 2.88
N ILE A 31 -0.21 7.67 4.02
CA ILE A 31 1.24 7.42 4.06
C ILE A 31 1.58 6.23 3.16
N TYR A 32 0.86 5.12 3.27
CA TYR A 32 1.12 3.93 2.46
C TYR A 32 0.87 4.18 0.97
N LEU A 33 -0.15 4.96 0.63
CA LEU A 33 -0.50 5.27 -0.75
C LEU A 33 0.61 6.07 -1.42
N LEU A 34 1.07 7.15 -0.77
CA LEU A 34 2.18 7.97 -1.27
C LEU A 34 3.46 7.16 -1.43
N THR A 35 3.80 6.34 -0.42
CA THR A 35 4.98 5.46 -0.51
C THR A 35 4.83 4.43 -1.63
N ALA A 36 3.64 3.88 -1.85
CA ALA A 36 3.40 2.93 -2.92
C ALA A 36 3.50 3.56 -4.32
N GLU A 37 2.99 4.79 -4.48
CA GLU A 37 3.12 5.60 -5.70
C GLU A 37 4.58 5.90 -6.01
N GLU A 38 5.36 6.38 -5.03
CA GLU A 38 6.79 6.68 -5.17
C GLU A 38 7.63 5.47 -5.61
N ILE A 39 7.27 4.27 -5.14
CA ILE A 39 8.01 3.02 -5.39
C ILE A 39 7.52 2.32 -6.68
N SER A 40 6.37 2.70 -7.22
CA SER A 40 5.84 2.14 -8.46
C SER A 40 6.71 2.57 -9.65
N GLU A 41 7.14 1.63 -10.48
CA GLU A 41 8.10 1.92 -11.56
C GLU A 41 7.56 2.90 -12.62
N ASN A 42 6.24 2.91 -12.84
CA ASN A 42 5.59 3.75 -13.84
C ASN A 42 4.89 4.98 -13.25
N GLY A 43 4.95 5.20 -11.93
CA GLY A 43 4.12 6.20 -11.25
C GLY A 43 2.62 5.89 -11.36
N ASP A 44 2.26 4.60 -11.45
CA ASP A 44 0.87 4.17 -11.56
C ASP A 44 0.13 4.51 -10.26
N ALA A 45 -1.04 5.13 -10.36
CA ALA A 45 -1.89 5.41 -9.21
C ALA A 45 -2.99 4.34 -9.08
N LEU A 46 -3.09 3.73 -7.90
CA LEU A 46 -4.22 2.83 -7.62
C LEU A 46 -5.47 3.66 -7.31
N ILE A 47 -6.41 3.70 -8.25
CA ILE A 47 -7.65 4.51 -8.14
C ILE A 47 -8.59 3.97 -7.05
N GLN A 48 -8.51 2.68 -6.74
CA GLN A 48 -9.46 2.02 -5.85
C GLN A 48 -9.45 2.60 -4.41
N PRO A 49 -8.30 2.79 -3.73
CA PRO A 49 -8.24 3.53 -2.45
C PRO A 49 -8.85 4.95 -2.51
N LEU A 50 -8.63 5.69 -3.61
CA LEU A 50 -9.19 7.04 -3.77
C LEU A 50 -10.73 7.02 -3.87
N LYS A 51 -11.28 6.03 -4.58
CA LYS A 51 -12.73 5.81 -4.64
C LYS A 51 -13.29 5.51 -3.25
N GLU A 52 -12.64 4.64 -2.48
CA GLU A 52 -13.10 4.30 -1.14
C GLU A 52 -13.00 5.50 -0.17
N HIS A 53 -11.95 6.33 -0.25
CA HIS A 53 -11.88 7.59 0.51
C HIS A 53 -13.01 8.57 0.14
N ARG A 54 -13.36 8.67 -1.15
CA ARG A 54 -14.52 9.47 -1.59
C ARG A 54 -15.82 8.94 -0.98
N ASP A 55 -16.05 7.63 -1.04
CA ASP A 55 -17.26 7.02 -0.49
C ASP A 55 -17.34 7.20 1.03
N ALA A 56 -16.20 7.14 1.74
CA ALA A 56 -16.13 7.48 3.17
C ALA A 56 -16.49 8.95 3.43
N TYR A 57 -15.96 9.86 2.62
CA TYR A 57 -16.26 11.28 2.69
C TYR A 57 -17.75 11.58 2.44
N ASP A 58 -18.38 10.90 1.49
CA ASP A 58 -19.82 11.05 1.22
C ASP A 58 -20.66 10.68 2.44
N HIS A 59 -20.29 9.63 3.18
CA HIS A 59 -20.95 9.27 4.44
C HIS A 59 -20.77 10.35 5.52
N ILE A 60 -19.58 10.95 5.61
CA ILE A 60 -19.32 12.08 6.51
C ILE A 60 -20.18 13.29 6.13
N VAL A 61 -20.25 13.64 4.85
CA VAL A 61 -21.08 14.76 4.38
C VAL A 61 -22.56 14.52 4.67
N ARG A 62 -23.06 13.28 4.57
CA ARG A 62 -24.45 12.93 4.92
C ARG A 62 -24.78 13.18 6.40
N ILE A 63 -23.84 12.95 7.31
CA ILE A 63 -23.96 13.25 8.74
C ILE A 63 -24.14 14.76 8.97
N PHE A 64 -23.32 15.57 8.31
CA PHE A 64 -23.44 17.03 8.42
C PHE A 64 -24.68 17.56 7.71
N ALA A 65 -25.10 16.96 6.60
CA ALA A 65 -26.33 17.35 5.92
C ALA A 65 -27.59 17.10 6.78
N SER A 66 -27.58 16.11 7.69
CA SER A 66 -28.72 15.87 8.58
C SER A 66 -28.90 16.91 9.69
N THR A 67 -28.00 17.89 9.85
CA THR A 67 -28.24 19.04 10.75
C THR A 67 -29.30 19.99 10.18
N THR A 68 -29.39 20.07 8.85
CA THR A 68 -30.32 20.96 8.13
C THR A 68 -31.49 20.20 7.50
N LYS A 69 -31.34 18.89 7.29
CA LYS A 69 -32.35 18.01 6.69
C LYS A 69 -32.87 16.98 7.70
N LYS A 70 -34.15 16.63 7.60
CA LYS A 70 -34.75 15.57 8.41
C LYS A 70 -34.09 14.22 8.08
N VAL A 71 -33.77 13.44 9.11
CA VAL A 71 -33.32 12.05 8.91
C VAL A 71 -34.40 11.21 8.24
N PRO A 72 -34.03 10.17 7.46
CA PRO A 72 -34.99 9.27 6.83
C PRO A 72 -35.97 8.65 7.84
N GLU A 73 -37.20 8.37 7.39
CA GLU A 73 -38.19 7.67 8.21
C GLU A 73 -37.68 6.30 8.65
N GLY A 74 -37.95 5.95 9.91
CA GLY A 74 -37.48 4.70 10.51
C GLY A 74 -36.11 4.77 11.21
N TYR A 75 -35.43 5.91 11.17
CA TYR A 75 -34.19 6.14 11.91
C TYR A 75 -34.35 7.21 12.99
N ASP A 76 -33.81 6.95 14.18
CA ASP A 76 -33.52 8.02 15.13
C ASP A 76 -32.20 8.72 14.76
N TYR A 77 -32.01 9.94 15.26
CA TYR A 77 -30.85 10.76 14.90
C TYR A 77 -29.53 10.07 15.29
N TYR A 78 -29.44 9.45 16.47
CA TYR A 78 -28.22 8.79 16.92
C TYR A 78 -27.85 7.59 16.04
N SER A 79 -28.81 6.70 15.78
CA SER A 79 -28.58 5.52 14.93
C SER A 79 -28.22 5.90 13.49
N TYR A 80 -28.80 6.97 12.96
CA TYR A 80 -28.46 7.49 11.64
C TYR A 80 -26.99 7.96 11.56
N ILE A 81 -26.53 8.72 12.56
CA ILE A 81 -25.14 9.19 12.60
C ILE A 81 -24.18 8.03 12.78
N LYS A 82 -24.43 7.15 13.77
CA LYS A 82 -23.61 5.96 14.03
C LYS A 82 -23.48 5.08 12.79
N GLY A 83 -24.60 4.77 12.13
CA GLY A 83 -24.61 3.91 10.94
C GLY A 83 -23.86 4.51 9.75
N ASN A 84 -23.86 5.84 9.59
CA ASN A 84 -23.02 6.49 8.57
C ASN A 84 -21.54 6.48 8.93
N LEU A 85 -21.18 6.64 10.22
CA LEU A 85 -19.78 6.54 10.66
C LEU A 85 -19.22 5.13 10.51
N GLU A 86 -20.00 4.11 10.85
CA GLU A 86 -19.59 2.71 10.65
C GLU A 86 -19.35 2.40 9.17
N LYS A 87 -20.19 2.95 8.27
CA LYS A 87 -19.98 2.84 6.83
C LYS A 87 -18.73 3.58 6.38
N ALA A 88 -18.52 4.82 6.82
CA ALA A 88 -17.31 5.60 6.52
C ALA A 88 -16.05 4.86 6.98
N TYR A 89 -16.05 4.32 8.20
CA TYR A 89 -14.97 3.49 8.72
C TYR A 89 -14.74 2.24 7.86
N GLY A 90 -15.80 1.57 7.41
CA GLY A 90 -15.69 0.41 6.52
C GLY A 90 -15.07 0.73 5.16
N HIS A 91 -15.28 1.95 4.63
CA HIS A 91 -14.64 2.42 3.41
C HIS A 91 -13.16 2.76 3.63
N GLU A 92 -12.82 3.48 4.71
CA GLU A 92 -11.42 3.72 5.10
C GLU A 92 -10.65 2.41 5.34
N TYR A 93 -11.32 1.41 5.90
CA TYR A 93 -10.74 0.09 6.11
C TYR A 93 -10.43 -0.62 4.81
N ARG A 94 -11.34 -0.60 3.83
CA ARG A 94 -11.08 -1.14 2.49
C ARG A 94 -9.93 -0.41 1.80
N ALA A 95 -9.93 0.93 1.84
CA ALA A 95 -8.85 1.75 1.28
C ALA A 95 -7.48 1.36 1.87
N PHE A 96 -7.40 1.12 3.19
CA PHE A 96 -6.18 0.69 3.86
C PHE A 96 -5.66 -0.64 3.31
N PHE A 97 -6.51 -1.67 3.24
CA PHE A 97 -6.07 -3.00 2.79
C PHE A 97 -5.69 -3.01 1.31
N ASP A 98 -6.48 -2.35 0.45
CA ASP A 98 -6.16 -2.21 -0.98
C ASP A 98 -4.78 -1.54 -1.17
N THR A 99 -4.50 -0.50 -0.38
CA THR A 99 -3.23 0.21 -0.41
C THR A 99 -2.08 -0.63 0.15
N ALA A 100 -2.28 -1.31 1.27
CA ALA A 100 -1.26 -2.15 1.91
C ALA A 100 -0.86 -3.33 1.01
N ASP A 101 -1.82 -3.96 0.35
CA ASP A 101 -1.57 -5.05 -0.59
C ASP A 101 -0.79 -4.56 -1.81
N TRP A 102 -1.13 -3.38 -2.33
CA TRP A 102 -0.42 -2.77 -3.44
C TRP A 102 1.01 -2.36 -3.08
N LEU A 103 1.22 -1.73 -1.92
CA LEU A 103 2.54 -1.42 -1.40
C LEU A 103 3.39 -2.70 -1.26
N ALA A 104 2.82 -3.74 -0.67
CA ALA A 104 3.50 -5.02 -0.48
C ALA A 104 3.84 -5.68 -1.82
N TYR A 105 2.97 -5.56 -2.83
CA TYR A 105 3.26 -6.01 -4.19
C TYR A 105 4.45 -5.24 -4.79
N ASN A 106 4.42 -3.91 -4.77
CA ASN A 106 5.48 -3.06 -5.33
C ASN A 106 6.84 -3.36 -4.68
N LEU A 107 6.87 -3.53 -3.35
CA LEU A 107 8.09 -3.88 -2.62
C LEU A 107 8.63 -5.25 -3.02
N ARG A 108 7.79 -6.28 -3.06
CA ARG A 108 8.20 -7.64 -3.46
C ARG A 108 8.69 -7.69 -4.91
N HIS A 109 8.02 -6.96 -5.79
CA HIS A 109 8.41 -6.86 -7.19
C HIS A 109 9.80 -6.20 -7.33
N ASN A 110 9.98 -5.02 -6.75
CA ASN A 110 11.25 -4.29 -6.77
C ASN A 110 12.42 -5.11 -6.19
N LEU A 111 12.20 -5.80 -5.06
CA LEU A 111 13.23 -6.66 -4.47
C LEU A 111 13.62 -7.80 -5.40
N ARG A 112 12.64 -8.44 -6.04
CA ARG A 112 12.86 -9.55 -6.97
C ARG A 112 13.69 -9.10 -8.18
N GLU A 113 13.33 -7.98 -8.80
CA GLU A 113 14.05 -7.44 -9.96
C GLU A 113 15.50 -7.09 -9.60
N ARG A 114 15.72 -6.45 -8.44
CA ARG A 114 17.07 -6.14 -7.95
C ARG A 114 17.90 -7.40 -7.70
N ILE A 115 17.33 -8.42 -7.07
CA ILE A 115 18.03 -9.70 -6.84
C ILE A 115 18.39 -10.37 -8.16
N TYR A 116 17.47 -10.42 -9.13
CA TYR A 116 17.74 -11.03 -10.43
C TYR A 116 18.78 -10.26 -11.25
N ALA A 117 18.79 -8.93 -11.18
CA ALA A 117 19.82 -8.11 -11.82
C ALA A 117 21.22 -8.42 -11.27
N ILE A 118 21.35 -8.52 -9.93
CA ILE A 118 22.61 -8.91 -9.27
C ILE A 118 23.05 -10.31 -9.72
N LEU A 119 22.14 -11.29 -9.69
CA LEU A 119 22.46 -12.67 -10.09
C LEU A 119 22.87 -12.76 -11.57
N ARG A 120 22.22 -12.01 -12.48
CA ARG A 120 22.65 -11.92 -13.88
C ARG A 120 24.06 -11.36 -14.00
N PHE A 121 24.37 -10.30 -13.27
CA PHE A 121 25.70 -9.68 -13.30
C PHE A 121 26.78 -10.65 -12.84
N TYR A 122 26.58 -11.34 -11.71
CA TYR A 122 27.51 -12.39 -11.24
C TYR A 122 27.67 -13.54 -12.24
N LYS A 123 26.57 -13.97 -12.88
CA LYS A 123 26.62 -15.03 -13.91
C LYS A 123 27.46 -14.61 -15.11
N ILE A 124 27.37 -13.35 -15.54
CA ILE A 124 28.20 -12.79 -16.62
C ILE A 124 29.67 -12.74 -16.20
N LEU A 125 29.96 -12.24 -15.00
CA LEU A 125 31.34 -12.18 -14.47
C LEU A 125 31.98 -13.56 -14.40
N LEU A 126 31.28 -14.56 -13.85
CA LEU A 126 31.79 -15.94 -13.77
C LEU A 126 32.02 -16.55 -15.15
N LYS A 127 31.10 -16.31 -16.11
CA LYS A 127 31.25 -16.80 -17.48
C LYS A 127 32.44 -16.16 -18.19
N ASN A 128 32.64 -14.86 -18.03
CA ASN A 128 33.77 -14.13 -18.63
C ASN A 128 35.10 -14.49 -17.95
N SER A 129 35.13 -14.68 -16.64
CA SER A 129 36.31 -15.15 -15.91
C SER A 129 36.71 -16.57 -16.35
N TRP A 130 35.75 -17.48 -16.54
CA TRP A 130 36.02 -18.81 -17.07
C TRP A 130 36.53 -18.80 -18.53
N LEU A 131 35.97 -17.91 -19.37
CA LEU A 131 36.46 -17.70 -20.73
C LEU A 131 37.88 -17.11 -20.76
N LEU A 132 38.22 -16.16 -19.88
CA LEU A 132 39.58 -15.65 -19.72
C LEU A 132 40.55 -16.75 -19.26
N CYS A 133 40.16 -17.59 -18.29
CA CYS A 133 40.97 -18.70 -17.81
C CYS A 133 41.25 -19.74 -18.91
N LYS A 134 40.28 -19.98 -19.81
CA LYS A 134 40.46 -20.81 -21.03
C LYS A 134 41.34 -20.15 -22.10
N SER A 135 41.42 -18.82 -22.13
CA SER A 135 42.21 -18.08 -23.13
C SER A 135 43.69 -17.99 -22.75
N ILE A 136 44.01 -18.17 -21.47
CA ILE A 136 45.37 -18.02 -20.91
C ILE A 136 46.04 -19.39 -20.64
N THR A 137 45.31 -20.51 -20.80
CA THR A 137 45.88 -21.84 -20.57
C THR A 137 46.60 -22.37 -21.82
N PHE A 138 47.93 -22.26 -21.86
CA PHE A 138 48.77 -23.13 -22.69
C PHE A 138 48.80 -24.51 -22.02
N CYS A 139 48.02 -25.46 -22.55
CA CYS A 139 47.96 -26.81 -22.02
C CYS A 139 49.11 -27.65 -22.61
N ALA A 140 50.19 -27.81 -21.85
CA ALA A 140 51.20 -28.83 -22.16
C ALA A 140 50.85 -30.11 -21.38
N CYS A 141 50.28 -31.10 -22.08
CA CYS A 141 50.01 -32.41 -21.50
C CYS A 141 51.29 -33.25 -21.44
N PHE A 142 51.72 -33.63 -20.24
CA PHE A 142 52.68 -34.72 -20.01
C PHE A 142 52.00 -35.78 -19.13
N GLY A 143 51.45 -36.83 -19.76
CA GLY A 143 50.83 -37.97 -19.07
C GLY A 143 49.55 -37.61 -18.27
N GLU A 144 49.32 -38.29 -17.15
CA GLU A 144 48.05 -38.24 -16.38
C GLU A 144 47.90 -37.03 -15.42
N CYS A 145 48.86 -36.09 -15.40
CA CYS A 145 48.80 -34.90 -14.55
C CYS A 145 48.73 -33.62 -15.39
N CYS A 146 47.57 -32.96 -15.41
CA CYS A 146 47.45 -31.60 -15.93
C CYS A 146 47.95 -30.60 -14.89
N LEU A 147 49.19 -30.11 -15.06
CA LEU A 147 49.64 -28.90 -14.36
C LEU A 147 49.19 -27.67 -15.15
N CYS A 148 48.20 -26.96 -14.63
CA CYS A 148 47.88 -25.61 -15.10
C CYS A 148 48.97 -24.66 -14.58
N ILE A 149 49.91 -24.28 -15.45
CA ILE A 149 50.85 -23.19 -15.15
C ILE A 149 50.11 -21.88 -15.40
N PHE A 150 49.83 -21.15 -14.33
CA PHE A 150 49.49 -19.74 -14.40
C PHE A 150 50.79 -18.98 -14.67
N LEU A 151 50.90 -18.32 -15.82
CA LEU A 151 51.92 -17.30 -16.07
C LEU A 151 51.65 -16.06 -15.21
#